data_AF-A0A963IHT8-F1
#
_entry.id   AF-A0A963IHT8-F1
#
_cell.length_a   1.000
_cell.length_b   1.000
_cell.length_c   1.000
_cell.angle_alpha   90.00
_cell.angle_beta   90.00
_cell.angle_gamma   90.00
#
_symmetry.space_group_name_H-M   'P 1'
#
loop_
_entity.id
_entity.type
_entity.pdbx_description
1 polymer ?
#
loop_
_entity_poly.entity_id
_entity_poly.type
_entity_poly.pdbx_seq_one_letter_code
_entity_poly.pdbx_strand_id
1 'polypeptide(L)'
;MTQTQRSLRRYYLVVYVLLCLLLVQYWQFVEAFEPSVVLFTALSSLAHAAVFVLPVILIGQVLEMVVRPRGDRVPRWKLALVYGLVWLASLIVVIVVFTDLQLFKLYEYHINAFVWNLVTTPGGLAALGATEQTTYTVAGLVALAAIALAALLTLTHRLAARSPALRSSYRMALGLGGLLLVTLSVTEGVYAFSSYTGKESYLQAASVLPFHLNTSATSLLRRLGIAPAEKSNTLKLAKGKISYPLQPITTTPIEKYPNIIWLTAESFRWDLLNEEVTPNLWAFAGKSMRFKRHYSGGNRTRMGMFSMFYGLHAPYWYGFQEQRVRPVLIDLLVDKGYLFSLRT
;
A
#
# COMPACT_ATOMS: atom_id res chain seq x y z
N MET A 1 -26.31 13.69 -30.81
CA MET A 1 -25.94 13.79 -29.36
C MET A 1 -26.54 15.05 -28.79
N THR A 2 -27.17 15.00 -27.62
CA THR A 2 -27.69 16.19 -26.95
C THR A 2 -26.58 17.07 -26.37
N GLN A 3 -26.94 18.29 -25.97
CA GLN A 3 -26.05 19.15 -25.18
C GLN A 3 -25.58 18.46 -23.89
N THR A 4 -26.48 17.76 -23.17
CA THR A 4 -26.17 17.00 -21.96
C THR A 4 -25.12 15.92 -22.22
N GLN A 5 -25.31 15.12 -23.27
CA GLN A 5 -24.34 14.08 -23.67
C GLN A 5 -22.97 14.65 -24.02
N ARG A 6 -22.95 15.79 -24.71
CA ARG A 6 -21.70 16.50 -25.03
C ARG A 6 -21.02 17.04 -23.77
N SER A 7 -21.80 17.57 -22.82
CA SER A 7 -21.31 18.04 -21.53
C SER A 7 -20.70 16.92 -20.71
N LEU A 8 -21.44 15.83 -20.52
CA LEU A 8 -21.00 14.69 -19.70
C LEU A 8 -19.77 14.00 -20.29
N ARG A 9 -19.70 13.80 -21.61
CA ARG A 9 -18.48 13.24 -22.22
C ARG A 9 -17.24 14.11 -22.01
N ARG A 10 -17.37 15.44 -22.11
CA ARG A 10 -16.27 16.37 -21.81
C ARG A 10 -15.92 16.32 -20.32
N TYR A 11 -16.92 16.25 -19.46
CA TYR A 11 -16.71 16.15 -18.03
C TYR A 11 -15.98 14.86 -17.64
N TYR A 12 -16.35 13.70 -18.21
CA TYR A 12 -15.63 12.44 -17.97
C TYR A 12 -14.16 12.51 -18.40
N LEU A 13 -13.87 13.17 -19.53
CA LEU A 13 -12.49 13.42 -19.94
C LEU A 13 -11.74 14.28 -18.92
N VAL A 14 -12.38 15.34 -18.41
CA VAL A 14 -11.79 16.21 -17.37
C VAL A 14 -11.52 15.42 -16.09
N VAL A 15 -12.48 14.62 -15.62
CA VAL A 15 -12.29 13.77 -14.43
C VAL A 15 -11.19 12.73 -14.68
N TYR A 16 -11.12 12.14 -15.88
CA TYR A 16 -10.05 11.21 -16.25
C TYR A 16 -8.67 11.89 -16.18
N VAL A 17 -8.53 13.08 -16.77
CA VAL A 17 -7.28 13.86 -16.69
C VAL A 17 -6.93 14.20 -15.24
N LEU A 18 -7.91 14.61 -14.43
CA LEU A 18 -7.71 14.88 -13.00
C LEU A 18 -7.19 13.63 -12.27
N LEU A 19 -7.76 12.46 -12.54
CA LEU A 19 -7.28 11.20 -11.96
C LEU A 19 -5.88 10.84 -12.43
N CYS A 20 -5.56 11.04 -13.71
CA CYS A 20 -4.18 10.88 -14.19
C CYS A 20 -3.21 11.78 -13.43
N LEU A 21 -3.57 13.05 -13.19
CA LEU A 21 -2.74 13.99 -12.42
C LEU A 21 -2.58 13.54 -10.96
N LEU A 22 -3.61 12.96 -10.36
CA LEU A 22 -3.51 12.37 -9.02
C LEU A 22 -2.62 11.13 -9.01
N LEU A 23 -2.76 10.23 -9.98
CA LEU A 23 -1.96 9.00 -10.07
C LEU A 23 -0.48 9.28 -10.36
N VAL A 24 -0.17 10.31 -11.13
CA VAL A 24 1.23 10.75 -11.35
C VAL A 24 1.92 11.15 -10.05
N GLN A 25 1.19 11.63 -9.04
CA GLN A 25 1.80 11.97 -7.75
C GLN A 25 2.35 10.74 -7.00
N TYR A 26 1.92 9.53 -7.33
CA TYR A 26 2.50 8.31 -6.76
C TYR A 26 3.88 8.00 -7.35
N TRP A 27 4.22 8.52 -8.53
CA TRP A 27 5.46 8.14 -9.23
C TRP A 27 6.74 8.51 -8.47
N GLN A 28 6.67 9.51 -7.58
CA GLN A 28 7.81 9.87 -6.72
C GLN A 28 8.24 8.72 -5.78
N PHE A 29 7.38 7.72 -5.57
CA PHE A 29 7.64 6.54 -4.75
C PHE A 29 8.13 5.34 -5.57
N VAL A 30 8.27 5.47 -6.89
CA VAL A 30 8.87 4.41 -7.73
C VAL A 30 10.39 4.51 -7.63
N GLU A 31 11.05 3.47 -7.12
CA GLU A 31 12.50 3.47 -6.90
C GLU A 31 13.31 3.23 -8.18
N ALA A 32 12.74 2.49 -9.14
CA ALA A 32 13.42 2.09 -10.36
C ALA A 32 13.10 3.01 -11.54
N PHE A 33 14.09 3.78 -12.01
CA PHE A 33 13.96 4.73 -13.13
C PHE A 33 14.39 4.14 -14.48
N GLU A 34 14.26 2.84 -14.67
CA GLU A 34 14.48 2.22 -15.98
C GLU A 34 13.41 2.72 -16.98
N PRO A 35 13.76 3.06 -18.23
CA PRO A 35 12.80 3.58 -19.20
C PRO A 35 11.58 2.66 -19.42
N SER A 36 11.79 1.35 -19.33
CA SER A 36 10.75 0.33 -19.44
C SER A 36 9.80 0.32 -18.24
N VAL A 37 10.31 0.54 -17.01
CA VAL A 37 9.53 0.64 -15.78
C VAL A 37 8.74 1.94 -15.75
N VAL A 38 9.36 3.06 -16.15
CA VAL A 38 8.65 4.34 -16.28
C VAL A 38 7.50 4.24 -17.28
N LEU A 39 7.74 3.60 -18.44
CA LEU A 39 6.68 3.34 -19.43
C LEU A 39 5.58 2.44 -18.84
N PHE A 40 5.94 1.38 -18.11
CA PHE A 40 5.00 0.51 -17.43
C PHE A 40 4.14 1.29 -16.42
N THR A 41 4.74 2.12 -15.57
CA THR A 41 4.02 2.97 -14.60
C THR A 41 3.12 3.97 -15.30
N ALA A 42 3.57 4.56 -16.41
CA ALA A 42 2.79 5.49 -17.21
C ALA A 42 1.54 4.85 -17.81
N LEU A 43 1.72 3.71 -18.48
CA LEU A 43 0.62 2.96 -19.07
C LEU A 43 -0.34 2.43 -18.00
N SER A 44 0.19 1.95 -16.88
CA SER A 44 -0.62 1.48 -15.75
C SER A 44 -1.43 2.63 -15.14
N SER A 45 -0.85 3.81 -14.98
CA SER A 45 -1.56 4.99 -14.46
C SER A 45 -2.72 5.42 -15.38
N LEU A 46 -2.50 5.44 -16.69
CA LEU A 46 -3.55 5.74 -17.67
C LEU A 46 -4.69 4.71 -17.62
N ALA A 47 -4.33 3.42 -17.57
CA ALA A 47 -5.31 2.34 -17.47
C ALA A 47 -6.11 2.39 -16.16
N HIS A 48 -5.45 2.60 -15.02
CA HIS A 48 -6.12 2.69 -13.71
C HIS A 48 -6.99 3.93 -13.60
N ALA A 49 -6.58 5.09 -14.15
CA ALA A 49 -7.44 6.27 -14.24
C ALA A 49 -8.75 5.97 -14.99
N ALA A 50 -8.68 5.14 -16.03
CA ALA A 50 -9.86 4.70 -16.78
C ALA A 50 -10.76 3.81 -15.92
N VAL A 51 -10.18 2.88 -15.15
CA VAL A 51 -10.91 2.01 -14.21
C VAL A 51 -11.65 2.84 -13.15
N PHE A 52 -11.00 3.86 -12.57
CA PHE A 52 -11.62 4.74 -11.57
C PHE A 52 -12.73 5.63 -12.15
N VAL A 53 -12.61 6.10 -13.39
CA VAL A 53 -13.66 6.90 -14.04
C VAL A 53 -14.82 6.07 -14.59
N LEU A 54 -14.58 4.79 -14.89
CA LEU A 54 -15.59 3.87 -15.43
C LEU A 54 -16.92 3.86 -14.63
N PRO A 55 -16.95 3.72 -13.29
CA PRO A 55 -18.21 3.76 -12.54
C PRO A 55 -18.97 5.07 -12.71
N VAL A 56 -18.28 6.21 -12.79
CA VAL A 56 -18.89 7.52 -13.05
C VAL A 56 -19.56 7.55 -14.42
N ILE A 57 -18.87 7.02 -15.45
CA ILE A 57 -19.40 6.90 -16.80
C ILE A 57 -20.63 6.00 -16.83
N LEU A 58 -20.56 4.82 -16.20
CA LEU A 58 -21.65 3.84 -16.18
C LEU A 58 -22.88 4.41 -15.48
N ILE A 59 -22.72 5.04 -14.31
CA ILE A 59 -23.81 5.71 -13.59
C ILE A 59 -24.46 6.76 -14.50
N GLY A 60 -23.66 7.62 -15.14
CA GLY A 60 -24.21 8.63 -16.03
C GLY A 60 -24.91 8.06 -17.27
N GLN A 61 -24.40 6.98 -17.86
CA GLN A 61 -25.04 6.31 -18.99
C GLN A 61 -26.37 5.64 -18.61
N VAL A 62 -26.41 4.94 -17.48
CA VAL A 62 -27.63 4.31 -16.95
C VAL A 62 -28.67 5.39 -16.63
N LEU A 63 -28.26 6.47 -15.96
CA LEU A 63 -29.16 7.59 -15.66
C LEU A 63 -29.67 8.25 -16.95
N GLU A 64 -28.82 8.49 -17.95
CA GLU A 64 -29.29 9.00 -19.23
C GLU A 64 -30.29 8.07 -19.94
N MET A 65 -30.11 6.75 -19.81
CA MET A 65 -31.02 5.75 -20.37
C MET A 65 -32.37 5.75 -19.67
N VAL A 66 -32.40 5.80 -18.35
CA VAL A 66 -33.63 5.78 -17.53
C VAL A 66 -34.39 7.11 -17.62
N VAL A 67 -33.66 8.23 -17.63
CA VAL A 67 -34.25 9.58 -17.55
C VAL A 67 -34.82 10.04 -18.90
N ARG A 68 -34.48 9.39 -20.02
CA ARG A 68 -34.96 9.74 -21.37
C ARG A 68 -36.11 8.83 -21.87
N PRO A 69 -37.37 9.30 -21.82
CA PRO A 69 -38.38 8.80 -22.76
C PRO A 69 -38.07 9.32 -24.18
N ARG A 70 -38.51 8.58 -25.20
CA ARG A 70 -38.29 8.85 -26.64
C ARG A 70 -38.96 10.14 -27.18
N GLY A 71 -39.26 11.14 -26.35
CA GLY A 71 -39.96 12.39 -26.71
C GLY A 71 -39.45 13.63 -25.94
N ASP A 72 -39.95 14.80 -26.34
CA ASP A 72 -39.40 16.16 -26.14
C ASP A 72 -38.98 16.62 -24.72
N ARG A 73 -38.20 17.73 -24.70
CA ARG A 73 -37.65 18.52 -23.57
C ARG A 73 -37.65 17.84 -22.19
N VAL A 74 -36.46 17.35 -21.79
CA VAL A 74 -36.23 16.78 -20.45
C VAL A 74 -36.48 17.83 -19.36
N PRO A 75 -37.31 17.56 -18.35
CA PRO A 75 -37.59 18.51 -17.27
C PRO A 75 -36.34 18.82 -16.44
N ARG A 76 -36.26 20.05 -15.91
CA ARG A 76 -35.06 20.56 -15.22
C ARG A 76 -34.63 19.71 -14.01
N TRP A 77 -35.58 19.16 -13.26
CA TRP A 77 -35.28 18.30 -12.10
C TRP A 77 -34.60 16.98 -12.51
N LYS A 78 -35.00 16.40 -13.64
CA LYS A 78 -34.39 15.18 -14.20
C LYS A 78 -32.94 15.44 -14.63
N LEU A 79 -32.67 16.59 -15.24
CA LEU A 79 -31.31 17.01 -15.58
C LEU A 79 -30.47 17.28 -14.32
N ALA A 80 -31.04 17.93 -13.30
CA ALA A 80 -30.39 18.16 -12.03
C ALA A 80 -30.02 16.84 -11.33
N LEU A 81 -30.88 15.83 -11.40
CA LEU A 81 -30.62 14.49 -10.87
C LEU A 81 -29.42 13.83 -11.57
N VAL A 82 -29.39 13.83 -12.91
CA VAL A 82 -28.27 13.25 -13.68
C VAL A 82 -26.95 13.94 -13.32
N TYR A 83 -26.92 15.28 -13.37
CA TYR A 83 -25.71 16.04 -13.06
C TYR A 83 -25.30 15.90 -11.59
N GLY A 84 -26.26 15.90 -10.66
CA GLY A 84 -26.01 15.75 -9.23
C GLY A 84 -25.41 14.40 -8.88
N LEU A 85 -25.94 13.30 -9.44
CA LEU A 85 -25.41 11.97 -9.20
C LEU A 85 -24.05 11.75 -9.87
N VAL A 86 -23.84 12.26 -11.10
CA VAL A 86 -22.52 12.21 -11.75
C VAL A 86 -21.48 13.01 -10.96
N TRP A 87 -21.85 14.20 -10.47
CA TRP A 87 -21.00 15.02 -9.61
C TRP A 87 -20.67 14.28 -8.31
N LEU A 88 -21.66 13.70 -7.64
CA LEU A 88 -21.46 12.96 -6.39
C LEU A 88 -20.55 11.74 -6.60
N ALA A 89 -20.79 10.96 -7.65
CA ALA A 89 -19.94 9.81 -7.98
C ALA A 89 -18.49 10.24 -8.27
N SER A 90 -18.31 11.34 -9.00
CA SER A 90 -16.98 11.90 -9.29
C SER A 90 -16.28 12.38 -8.01
N LEU A 91 -17.02 13.03 -7.12
CA LEU A 91 -16.51 13.48 -5.82
C LEU A 91 -16.03 12.31 -4.97
N ILE A 92 -16.83 11.25 -4.87
CA ILE A 92 -16.48 10.03 -4.12
C ILE A 92 -15.19 9.42 -4.69
N VAL A 93 -15.09 9.23 -6.01
CA VAL A 93 -13.90 8.64 -6.64
C VAL A 93 -12.66 9.51 -6.41
N VAL A 94 -12.77 10.82 -6.60
CA VAL A 94 -11.64 11.75 -6.38
C VAL A 94 -11.20 11.75 -4.92
N ILE A 95 -12.14 11.75 -3.97
CA ILE A 95 -11.83 11.68 -2.53
C ILE A 95 -11.13 10.36 -2.21
N VAL A 96 -11.63 9.22 -2.71
CA VAL A 96 -11.02 7.91 -2.44
C VAL A 96 -9.57 7.88 -2.94
N VAL A 97 -9.31 8.27 -4.19
CA VAL A 97 -7.95 8.28 -4.76
C VAL A 97 -7.04 9.29 -4.06
N PHE A 98 -7.58 10.45 -3.68
CA PHE A 98 -6.83 11.47 -2.96
C PHE A 98 -6.49 11.03 -1.53
N THR A 99 -7.44 10.46 -0.79
CA THR A 99 -7.23 9.94 0.56
C THR A 99 -6.22 8.80 0.55
N ASP A 100 -6.33 7.89 -0.41
CA ASP A 100 -5.34 6.82 -0.61
C ASP A 100 -3.94 7.40 -0.85
N LEU A 101 -3.82 8.45 -1.66
CA LEU A 101 -2.54 9.12 -1.92
C LEU A 101 -1.94 9.72 -0.66
N GLN A 102 -2.75 10.33 0.21
CA GLN A 102 -2.26 10.88 1.47
C GLN A 102 -1.83 9.78 2.45
N LEU A 103 -2.58 8.67 2.52
CA LEU A 103 -2.19 7.53 3.32
C LEU A 103 -0.89 6.92 2.83
N PHE A 104 -0.75 6.76 1.51
CA PHE A 104 0.46 6.23 0.90
C PHE A 104 1.67 7.14 1.15
N LYS A 105 1.51 8.47 1.08
CA LYS A 105 2.58 9.43 1.42
C LYS A 105 3.06 9.32 2.87
N LEU A 106 2.17 9.01 3.80
CA LEU A 106 2.48 8.96 5.23
C LEU A 106 3.03 7.61 5.68
N TYR A 107 2.55 6.53 5.05
CA TYR A 107 2.75 5.18 5.58
C TYR A 107 3.08 4.11 4.54
N GLU A 108 3.15 4.46 3.25
CA GLU A 108 3.44 3.55 2.14
C GLU A 108 2.50 2.32 2.08
N TYR A 109 1.27 2.47 2.60
CA TYR A 109 0.19 1.50 2.43
C TYR A 109 -1.03 2.16 1.79
N HIS A 110 -1.74 1.38 0.99
CA HIS A 110 -3.04 1.75 0.42
C HIS A 110 -4.18 1.46 1.39
N ILE A 111 -5.36 2.03 1.11
CA ILE A 111 -6.59 1.74 1.85
C ILE A 111 -6.85 0.23 1.86
N ASN A 112 -6.91 -0.33 3.06
CA ASN A 112 -7.12 -1.76 3.30
C ASN A 112 -8.03 -1.99 4.52
N ALA A 113 -8.24 -3.25 4.89
CA ALA A 113 -9.10 -3.61 6.03
C ALA A 113 -8.62 -3.02 7.37
N PHE A 114 -7.31 -2.83 7.55
CA PHE A 114 -6.76 -2.19 8.76
C PHE A 114 -7.12 -0.71 8.81
N VAL A 115 -6.95 0.03 7.71
CA VAL A 115 -7.34 1.44 7.61
C VAL A 115 -8.83 1.60 7.86
N TRP A 116 -9.65 0.74 7.26
CA TRP A 116 -11.10 0.75 7.46
C TRP A 116 -11.46 0.54 8.94
N ASN A 117 -10.88 -0.49 9.57
CA ASN A 117 -11.09 -0.77 10.99
C ASN A 117 -10.71 0.44 11.85
N LEU A 118 -9.58 1.07 11.57
CA LEU A 118 -9.10 2.23 12.31
C LEU A 118 -10.01 3.46 12.18
N VAL A 119 -10.56 3.72 10.98
CA VAL A 119 -11.53 4.80 10.74
C VAL A 119 -12.86 4.52 11.45
N THR A 120 -13.30 3.25 11.46
CA THR A 120 -14.58 2.87 12.10
C THR A 120 -14.49 2.69 13.62
N THR A 121 -13.28 2.54 14.17
CA THR A 121 -13.07 2.35 15.60
C THR A 121 -13.19 3.68 16.34
N PRO A 122 -14.03 3.79 17.39
CA PRO A 122 -14.10 4.99 18.22
C PRO A 122 -12.73 5.36 18.77
N GLY A 123 -12.24 6.57 18.45
CA GLY A 123 -10.92 7.06 18.85
C GLY A 123 -9.74 6.55 18.01
N GLY A 124 -9.94 5.70 17.01
CA GLY A 124 -8.86 5.17 16.16
C GLY A 124 -8.12 6.25 15.36
N LEU A 125 -8.85 7.22 14.80
CA LEU A 125 -8.26 8.38 14.12
C LEU A 125 -7.53 9.33 15.09
N ALA A 126 -8.07 9.50 16.31
CA ALA A 126 -7.42 10.32 17.34
C ALA A 126 -6.08 9.70 17.79
N ALA A 127 -5.97 8.37 17.80
CA ALA A 127 -4.72 7.66 18.07
C ALA A 127 -3.64 7.86 16.99
N LEU A 128 -4.03 8.24 15.76
CA LEU A 128 -3.11 8.66 14.69
C LEU A 128 -2.71 10.14 14.75
N GLY A 129 -3.16 10.87 15.78
CA GLY A 129 -2.92 12.31 15.90
C GLY A 129 -3.88 13.16 15.06
N ALA A 130 -5.03 12.62 14.64
CA ALA A 130 -6.08 13.44 14.04
C ALA A 130 -6.66 14.37 15.11
N THR A 131 -6.29 15.64 15.04
CA THR A 131 -6.83 16.70 15.90
C THR A 131 -8.06 17.34 15.26
N GLU A 132 -8.78 18.19 15.99
CA GLU A 132 -9.87 18.98 15.40
C GLU A 132 -9.40 19.81 14.20
N GLN A 133 -8.17 20.33 14.25
CA GLN A 133 -7.56 21.06 13.14
C GLN A 133 -7.37 20.17 11.90
N THR A 134 -7.00 18.90 12.09
CA THR A 134 -6.92 17.90 11.02
C THR A 134 -8.30 17.70 10.38
N THR A 135 -9.35 17.58 11.20
CA THR A 135 -10.73 17.41 10.72
C THR A 135 -11.20 18.61 9.89
N TYR A 136 -10.98 19.84 10.35
CA TYR A 136 -11.36 21.04 9.60
C TYR A 136 -10.57 21.17 8.29
N THR A 137 -9.29 20.81 8.29
CA THR A 137 -8.46 20.84 7.08
C THR A 137 -8.98 19.85 6.04
N VAL A 138 -9.26 18.60 6.44
CA VAL A 138 -9.82 17.57 5.56
C VAL A 138 -11.19 18.00 5.04
N ALA A 139 -12.07 18.53 5.90
CA ALA A 139 -13.38 19.02 5.49
C ALA A 139 -13.26 20.17 4.48
N GLY A 140 -12.33 21.10 4.67
CA GLY A 140 -12.04 22.19 3.74
C GLY A 140 -11.55 21.69 2.38
N LEU A 141 -10.66 20.69 2.34
CA LEU A 141 -10.20 20.07 1.10
C LEU A 141 -11.32 19.35 0.35
N VAL A 142 -12.18 18.63 1.07
CA VAL A 142 -13.36 17.97 0.49
C VAL A 142 -14.33 18.99 -0.08
N ALA A 143 -14.60 20.08 0.64
CA ALA A 143 -15.45 21.17 0.17
C ALA A 143 -14.87 21.86 -1.08
N LEU A 144 -13.55 22.10 -1.10
CA LEU A 144 -12.87 22.67 -2.26
C LEU A 144 -12.96 21.75 -3.49
N ALA A 145 -12.73 20.45 -3.32
CA ALA A 145 -12.88 19.46 -4.38
C ALA A 145 -14.32 19.39 -4.92
N ALA A 146 -15.31 19.42 -4.02
CA ALA A 146 -16.73 19.48 -4.34
C ALA A 146 -17.09 20.71 -5.19
N ILE A 147 -16.62 21.90 -4.78
CA ILE A 147 -16.82 23.17 -5.51
C ILE A 147 -16.12 23.13 -6.87
N ALA A 148 -14.87 22.67 -6.93
CA ALA A 148 -14.09 22.58 -8.17
C ALA A 148 -14.76 21.66 -9.19
N LEU A 149 -15.23 20.47 -8.77
CA LEU A 149 -15.94 19.54 -9.64
C LEU A 149 -17.28 20.11 -10.12
N ALA A 150 -18.01 20.85 -9.28
CA ALA A 150 -19.23 21.54 -9.68
C ALA A 150 -18.95 22.67 -10.70
N ALA A 151 -17.89 23.44 -10.49
CA ALA A 151 -17.44 24.47 -11.42
C ALA A 151 -17.03 23.88 -12.78
N LEU A 152 -16.29 22.76 -12.79
CA LEU A 152 -15.91 22.06 -14.02
C LEU A 152 -17.14 21.49 -14.75
N LEU A 153 -18.12 20.95 -14.02
CA LEU A 153 -19.35 20.44 -14.62
C LEU A 153 -20.19 21.55 -15.25
N THR A 154 -20.33 22.69 -14.57
CA THR A 154 -21.04 23.86 -15.12
C THR A 154 -20.30 24.48 -16.31
N LEU A 155 -18.97 24.55 -16.26
CA LEU A 155 -18.14 25.02 -17.37
C LEU A 155 -18.30 24.11 -18.60
N THR A 156 -18.20 22.79 -18.44
CA THR A 156 -18.40 21.83 -19.54
C THR A 156 -19.80 21.92 -20.13
N HIS A 157 -20.82 22.20 -19.33
CA HIS A 157 -22.18 22.43 -19.81
C HIS A 157 -22.32 23.71 -20.64
N ARG A 158 -21.72 24.82 -20.19
CA ARG A 158 -21.68 26.09 -20.93
C ARG A 158 -20.92 25.96 -22.25
N LEU A 159 -19.77 25.29 -22.23
CA LEU A 159 -18.97 25.04 -23.43
C LEU A 159 -19.69 24.09 -24.40
N ALA A 160 -20.46 23.12 -23.92
CA ALA A 160 -21.25 22.23 -24.76
C ALA A 160 -22.39 22.94 -25.51
N ALA A 161 -22.84 24.10 -25.01
CA ALA A 161 -23.81 24.95 -25.69
C ALA A 161 -23.20 25.68 -26.90
N ARG A 162 -21.93 26.09 -26.77
CA ARG A 162 -21.24 26.97 -27.74
C ARG A 162 -20.46 26.24 -28.82
N SER A 163 -20.02 25.00 -28.58
CA SER A 163 -19.25 24.26 -29.57
C SER A 163 -20.15 23.49 -30.55
N PRO A 164 -19.77 23.41 -31.85
CA PRO A 164 -20.34 22.39 -32.72
C PRO A 164 -20.10 21.01 -32.12
N ALA A 165 -21.01 20.07 -32.37
CA ALA A 165 -20.80 18.70 -31.93
C ALA A 165 -19.50 18.19 -32.56
N LEU A 166 -18.45 18.00 -31.75
CA LEU A 166 -17.30 17.19 -32.14
C LEU A 166 -17.90 15.88 -32.65
N ARG A 167 -17.66 15.56 -33.93
CA ARG A 167 -18.00 14.26 -34.53
C ARG A 167 -17.08 13.18 -33.94
N SER A 168 -17.03 13.07 -32.62
CA SER A 168 -16.53 11.90 -31.92
C SER A 168 -17.53 10.79 -32.22
N SER A 169 -17.23 10.05 -33.30
CA SER A 169 -18.01 8.89 -33.66
C SER A 169 -17.99 7.93 -32.47
N TYR A 170 -19.10 7.25 -32.22
CA TYR A 170 -19.17 6.18 -31.23
C TYR A 170 -18.00 5.18 -31.38
N ARG A 171 -17.52 4.98 -32.62
CA ARG A 171 -16.34 4.20 -32.97
C ARG A 171 -15.04 4.72 -32.35
N MET A 172 -14.85 6.04 -32.25
CA MET A 172 -13.66 6.63 -31.62
C MET A 172 -13.68 6.44 -30.10
N ALA A 173 -14.85 6.59 -29.46
CA ALA A 173 -14.99 6.32 -28.03
C ALA A 173 -14.77 4.83 -27.70
N LEU A 174 -15.30 3.92 -28.53
CA LEU A 174 -15.01 2.50 -28.46
C LEU A 174 -13.53 2.19 -28.72
N GLY A 175 -12.91 2.85 -29.69
CA GLY A 175 -11.49 2.69 -29.99
C GLY A 175 -10.59 3.11 -28.84
N LEU A 176 -10.87 4.25 -28.22
CA LEU A 176 -10.14 4.72 -27.02
C LEU A 176 -10.39 3.80 -25.82
N GLY A 177 -11.63 3.38 -25.59
CA GLY A 177 -11.96 2.42 -24.53
C GLY A 177 -11.28 1.07 -24.74
N GLY A 178 -11.27 0.57 -25.97
CA GLY A 178 -10.57 -0.65 -26.36
C GLY A 178 -9.05 -0.52 -26.21
N LEU A 179 -8.48 0.63 -26.59
CA LEU A 179 -7.06 0.91 -26.38
C LEU A 179 -6.70 0.87 -24.89
N LEU A 180 -7.48 1.54 -24.02
CA LEU A 180 -7.24 1.54 -22.57
C LEU A 180 -7.41 0.14 -21.97
N LEU A 181 -8.36 -0.66 -22.45
CA LEU A 181 -8.54 -2.06 -22.03
C LEU A 181 -7.33 -2.92 -22.44
N VAL A 182 -6.82 -2.73 -23.66
CA VAL A 182 -5.60 -3.41 -24.13
C VAL A 182 -4.41 -2.97 -23.30
N THR A 183 -4.27 -1.67 -23.00
CA THR A 183 -3.22 -1.15 -22.12
C THR A 183 -3.30 -1.78 -20.72
N LEU A 184 -4.48 -1.88 -20.13
CA LEU A 184 -4.69 -2.57 -18.84
C LEU A 184 -4.28 -4.04 -18.93
N SER A 185 -4.73 -4.74 -19.97
CA SER A 185 -4.44 -6.17 -20.16
C SER A 185 -2.94 -6.44 -20.34
N VAL A 186 -2.25 -5.58 -21.09
CA VAL A 186 -0.80 -5.68 -21.31
C VAL A 186 -0.05 -5.38 -20.02
N THR A 187 -0.41 -4.33 -19.30
CA THR A 187 0.26 -3.98 -18.02
C THR A 187 0.05 -5.07 -16.96
N GLU A 188 -1.16 -5.59 -16.81
CA GLU A 188 -1.44 -6.74 -15.92
C GLU A 188 -0.71 -8.02 -16.38
N GLY A 189 -0.57 -8.24 -17.68
CA GLY A 189 0.22 -9.34 -18.22
C GLY A 189 1.71 -9.21 -17.90
N VAL A 190 2.27 -8.00 -18.04
CA VAL A 190 3.64 -7.67 -17.63
C VAL A 190 3.81 -7.87 -16.13
N TYR A 191 2.87 -7.42 -15.31
CA TYR A 191 2.87 -7.66 -13.87
C TYR A 191 2.85 -9.16 -13.54
N ALA A 192 1.94 -9.94 -14.14
CA ALA A 192 1.81 -11.37 -13.90
C ALA A 192 3.09 -12.13 -14.28
N PHE A 193 3.71 -11.77 -15.41
CA PHE A 193 5.00 -12.30 -15.83
C PHE A 193 6.12 -11.91 -14.87
N SER A 194 6.13 -10.66 -14.40
CA SER A 194 7.14 -10.13 -13.48
C SER A 194 7.04 -10.76 -12.09
N SER A 195 5.81 -11.01 -11.62
CA SER A 195 5.52 -11.74 -10.39
C SER A 195 6.03 -13.18 -10.44
N TYR A 196 5.88 -13.85 -11.59
CA TYR A 196 6.35 -15.22 -11.77
C TYR A 196 7.87 -15.31 -11.96
N THR A 197 8.49 -14.36 -12.66
CA THR A 197 9.92 -14.34 -12.97
C THR A 197 10.78 -13.57 -11.97
N GLY A 198 10.17 -12.91 -10.98
CA GLY A 198 10.89 -12.22 -9.89
C GLY A 198 11.45 -10.86 -10.31
N LYS A 199 10.83 -10.19 -11.30
CA LYS A 199 11.23 -8.84 -11.73
C LYS A 199 10.68 -7.78 -10.78
N GLU A 200 11.44 -7.52 -9.73
CA GLU A 200 11.01 -6.63 -8.64
C GLU A 200 10.77 -5.18 -9.04
N SER A 201 11.50 -4.64 -10.02
CA SER A 201 11.31 -3.24 -10.43
C SER A 201 9.87 -2.96 -10.91
N TYR A 202 9.27 -3.93 -11.61
CA TYR A 202 7.87 -3.87 -12.04
C TYR A 202 6.91 -4.12 -10.87
N LEU A 203 7.25 -5.03 -9.95
CA LEU A 203 6.43 -5.31 -8.76
C LEU A 203 6.38 -4.11 -7.81
N GLN A 204 7.51 -3.45 -7.59
CA GLN A 204 7.62 -2.23 -6.80
C GLN A 204 6.83 -1.10 -7.46
N ALA A 205 7.02 -0.87 -8.75
CA ALA A 205 6.26 0.13 -9.50
C ALA A 205 4.75 -0.12 -9.48
N ALA A 206 4.32 -1.38 -9.57
CA ALA A 206 2.91 -1.76 -9.46
C ALA A 206 2.35 -1.55 -8.04
N SER A 207 3.15 -1.85 -7.01
CA SER A 207 2.75 -1.70 -5.60
C SER A 207 2.58 -0.26 -5.14
N VAL A 208 3.05 0.71 -5.94
CA VAL A 208 2.90 2.14 -5.70
C VAL A 208 1.55 2.67 -6.18
N LEU A 209 0.88 1.99 -7.12
CA LEU A 209 -0.40 2.44 -7.64
C LEU A 209 -1.57 1.90 -6.80
N PRO A 210 -2.56 2.76 -6.48
CA PRO A 210 -3.72 2.33 -5.70
C PRO A 210 -4.59 1.35 -6.49
N PHE A 211 -5.17 0.39 -5.79
CA PHE A 211 -6.13 -0.57 -6.34
C PHE A 211 -5.60 -1.41 -7.53
N HIS A 212 -4.31 -1.76 -7.49
CA HIS A 212 -3.72 -2.66 -8.48
C HIS A 212 -4.38 -4.05 -8.45
N LEU A 213 -4.71 -4.62 -9.61
CA LEU A 213 -5.56 -5.83 -9.72
C LEU A 213 -4.85 -7.14 -9.33
N ASN A 214 -3.52 -7.12 -9.22
CA ASN A 214 -2.67 -8.23 -8.77
C ASN A 214 -2.87 -9.53 -9.59
N THR A 215 -2.90 -9.42 -10.92
CA THR A 215 -3.12 -10.57 -11.82
C THR A 215 -2.02 -11.63 -11.72
N SER A 216 -2.39 -12.91 -11.81
CA SER A 216 -1.45 -14.05 -11.80
C SER A 216 -1.63 -14.96 -13.01
N ALA A 217 -0.53 -15.40 -13.61
CA ALA A 217 -0.50 -16.30 -14.76
C ALA A 217 0.34 -17.57 -14.51
N THR A 218 0.49 -17.99 -13.24
CA THR A 218 1.39 -19.08 -12.81
C THR A 218 1.19 -20.39 -13.59
N SER A 219 -0.05 -20.86 -13.76
CA SER A 219 -0.33 -22.11 -14.50
C SER A 219 0.00 -21.99 -15.98
N LEU A 220 -0.23 -20.82 -16.60
CA LEU A 220 0.05 -20.59 -18.02
C LEU A 220 1.57 -20.58 -18.25
N LEU A 221 2.30 -19.80 -17.45
CA LEU A 221 3.75 -19.65 -17.57
C LEU A 221 4.49 -20.96 -17.29
N ARG A 222 3.99 -21.77 -16.34
CA ARG A 222 4.50 -23.13 -16.10
C ARG A 222 4.28 -24.04 -17.31
N ARG A 223 3.10 -24.00 -17.95
CA ARG A 223 2.81 -24.77 -19.18
C ARG A 223 3.69 -24.35 -20.36
N LEU A 224 4.07 -23.08 -20.41
CA LEU A 224 5.01 -22.54 -21.41
C LEU A 224 6.48 -22.86 -21.11
N GLY A 225 6.78 -23.60 -20.03
CA GLY A 225 8.15 -23.98 -19.67
C GLY A 225 9.00 -22.84 -19.11
N ILE A 226 8.37 -21.72 -18.70
CA ILE A 226 9.10 -20.59 -18.12
C ILE A 226 9.51 -20.97 -16.70
N ALA A 227 10.80 -20.83 -16.40
CA ALA A 227 11.32 -21.07 -15.06
C ALA A 227 10.72 -20.03 -14.09
N PRO A 228 10.12 -20.46 -12.96
CA PRO A 228 9.72 -19.52 -11.92
C PRO A 228 10.99 -18.87 -11.35
N ALA A 229 10.85 -17.66 -10.82
CA ALA A 229 11.85 -17.12 -9.92
C ALA A 229 12.13 -18.17 -8.85
N GLU A 230 13.41 -18.45 -8.59
CA GLU A 230 13.74 -19.16 -7.36
C GLU A 230 13.08 -18.36 -6.24
N LYS A 231 12.23 -19.03 -5.44
CA LYS A 231 11.70 -18.45 -4.22
C LYS A 231 12.86 -18.29 -3.25
N SER A 232 13.79 -17.39 -3.55
CA SER A 232 14.68 -16.87 -2.54
C SER A 232 13.73 -16.20 -1.55
N ASN A 233 13.58 -16.83 -0.39
CA ASN A 233 12.87 -16.29 0.76
C ASN A 233 13.57 -15.02 1.32
N THR A 234 14.34 -14.32 0.49
CA THR A 234 14.88 -13.00 0.69
C THR A 234 13.72 -12.02 0.55
N LEU A 235 12.86 -12.00 1.57
CA LEU A 235 12.22 -10.75 2.00
C LEU A 235 13.31 -9.68 1.88
N LYS A 236 13.17 -8.77 0.92
CA LYS A 236 14.10 -7.66 0.77
C LYS A 236 13.88 -6.71 1.92
N LEU A 237 14.52 -7.06 3.03
CA LEU A 237 14.85 -6.14 4.08
C LEU A 237 15.59 -4.96 3.46
N ALA A 238 15.34 -3.77 4.00
CA ALA A 238 15.93 -2.51 3.62
C ALA A 238 17.33 -2.70 3.00
N LYS A 239 17.45 -2.43 1.68
CA LYS A 239 18.72 -2.51 0.90
C LYS A 239 19.76 -1.46 1.32
N GLY A 240 19.65 -0.92 2.54
CA GLY A 240 20.60 0.02 3.11
C GLY A 240 21.77 -0.70 3.77
N LYS A 241 22.96 -0.08 3.74
CA LYS A 241 24.07 -0.48 4.60
C LYS A 241 23.59 -0.40 6.06
N ILE A 242 23.73 -1.48 6.81
CA ILE A 242 23.34 -1.50 8.22
C ILE A 242 24.27 -0.57 9.01
N SER A 243 23.67 0.41 9.67
CA SER A 243 24.34 1.26 10.65
C SER A 243 23.97 0.74 12.04
N TYR A 244 24.80 -0.15 12.56
CA TYR A 244 24.64 -0.75 13.89
C TYR A 244 26.02 -1.08 14.48
N PRO A 245 26.29 -0.68 15.73
CA PRO A 245 25.51 0.29 16.50
C PRO A 245 25.57 1.69 15.86
N LEU A 246 24.59 2.54 16.16
CA LEU A 246 24.56 3.92 15.65
C LEU A 246 25.71 4.78 16.21
N GLN A 247 26.19 4.44 17.41
CA GLN A 247 27.30 5.07 18.08
C GLN A 247 28.20 4.00 18.71
N PRO A 248 29.51 4.23 18.84
CA PRO A 248 30.39 3.33 19.57
C PRO A 248 29.92 3.14 21.01
N ILE A 249 29.90 1.90 21.48
CA ILE A 249 29.49 1.59 22.85
C ILE A 249 30.69 1.76 23.78
N THR A 250 30.54 2.60 24.79
CA THR A 250 31.51 2.78 25.86
C THR A 250 31.14 1.92 27.06
N THR A 251 32.15 1.36 27.73
CA THR A 251 31.94 0.52 28.93
C THR A 251 32.78 1.03 30.08
N THR A 252 32.24 0.91 31.29
CA THR A 252 33.00 1.12 32.52
C THR A 252 33.54 -0.23 32.97
N PRO A 253 34.87 -0.39 33.18
CA PRO A 253 35.42 -1.64 33.65
C PRO A 253 34.91 -1.96 35.05
N ILE A 254 34.61 -3.24 35.28
CA ILE A 254 34.31 -3.78 36.61
C ILE A 254 35.48 -4.62 37.09
N GLU A 255 35.61 -4.76 38.41
CA GLU A 255 36.72 -5.48 39.05
C GLU A 255 36.81 -6.95 38.61
N LYS A 256 35.65 -7.61 38.45
CA LYS A 256 35.57 -8.99 38.00
C LYS A 256 34.35 -9.22 37.12
N TYR A 257 34.59 -9.76 35.92
CA TYR A 257 33.55 -10.19 35.01
C TYR A 257 33.04 -11.60 35.40
N PRO A 258 31.76 -11.77 35.75
CA PRO A 258 31.21 -13.07 36.15
C PRO A 258 31.03 -13.99 34.94
N ASN A 259 31.06 -15.30 35.16
CA ASN A 259 30.66 -16.25 34.13
C ASN A 259 29.18 -16.07 33.79
N ILE A 260 28.84 -16.14 32.50
CA ILE A 260 27.47 -16.05 32.00
C ILE A 260 27.05 -17.43 31.49
N ILE A 261 26.03 -18.01 32.12
CA ILE A 261 25.38 -19.23 31.64
C ILE A 261 24.08 -18.82 30.96
N TRP A 262 24.00 -19.06 29.65
CA TRP A 262 22.84 -18.72 28.84
C TRP A 262 22.03 -19.97 28.51
N LEU A 263 20.88 -20.14 29.16
CA LEU A 263 19.98 -21.26 28.92
C LEU A 263 18.74 -20.76 28.16
N THR A 264 18.54 -21.28 26.95
CA THR A 264 17.39 -20.93 26.12
C THR A 264 16.65 -22.20 25.72
N ALA A 265 15.36 -22.28 26.07
CA ALA A 265 14.47 -23.33 25.60
C ALA A 265 13.83 -22.91 24.27
N GLU A 266 13.84 -23.80 23.28
CA GLU A 266 13.09 -23.57 22.04
C GLU A 266 11.58 -23.74 22.31
N SER A 267 10.80 -22.69 22.05
CA SER A 267 9.34 -22.71 22.08
C SER A 267 8.73 -23.23 23.40
N PHE A 268 9.13 -22.63 24.53
CA PHE A 268 8.56 -22.96 25.85
C PHE A 268 7.23 -22.25 26.10
N ARG A 269 6.21 -23.02 26.47
CA ARG A 269 4.90 -22.51 26.89
C ARG A 269 4.97 -21.95 28.31
N TRP A 270 4.61 -20.68 28.47
CA TRP A 270 4.75 -19.97 29.76
C TRP A 270 3.91 -20.61 30.90
N ASP A 271 2.79 -21.23 30.56
CA ASP A 271 1.86 -21.87 31.50
C ASP A 271 2.36 -23.24 32.01
N LEU A 272 3.39 -23.82 31.37
CA LEU A 272 4.05 -25.05 31.80
C LEU A 272 5.13 -24.82 32.86
N LEU A 273 5.43 -23.56 33.20
CA LEU A 273 6.27 -23.23 34.35
C LEU A 273 5.45 -23.36 35.64
N ASN A 274 5.34 -24.58 36.14
CA ASN A 274 4.61 -24.94 37.35
C ASN A 274 5.30 -26.12 38.07
N GLU A 275 4.90 -26.35 39.32
CA GLU A 275 5.50 -27.35 40.21
C GLU A 275 5.33 -28.79 39.72
N GLU A 276 4.25 -29.07 39.00
CA GLU A 276 3.93 -30.42 38.53
C GLU A 276 4.72 -30.78 37.26
N VAL A 277 4.73 -29.89 36.27
CA VAL A 277 5.29 -30.16 34.93
C VAL A 277 6.78 -29.85 34.86
N THR A 278 7.24 -28.80 35.54
CA THR A 278 8.66 -28.39 35.54
C THR A 278 9.21 -28.17 36.96
N PRO A 279 9.18 -29.18 37.85
CA PRO A 279 9.47 -29.04 39.28
C PRO A 279 10.82 -28.38 39.57
N ASN A 280 11.87 -28.80 38.87
CA ASN A 280 13.22 -28.26 39.06
C ASN A 280 13.33 -26.79 38.61
N LEU A 281 12.72 -26.44 37.47
CA LEU A 281 12.73 -25.07 36.94
C LEU A 281 11.84 -24.15 37.80
N TRP A 282 10.73 -24.67 38.31
CA TRP A 282 9.86 -23.98 39.25
C TRP A 282 10.60 -23.65 40.56
N ALA A 283 11.28 -24.65 41.15
CA ALA A 283 12.09 -24.47 42.35
C ALA A 283 13.24 -23.46 42.12
N PHE A 284 13.89 -23.51 40.95
CA PHE A 284 14.92 -22.55 40.56
C PHE A 284 14.37 -21.12 40.40
N ALA A 285 13.20 -20.98 39.75
CA ALA A 285 12.54 -19.69 39.56
C ALA A 285 12.12 -19.05 40.89
N GLY A 286 11.77 -19.85 41.90
CA GLY A 286 11.45 -19.37 43.25
C GLY A 286 12.63 -18.73 43.99
N LYS A 287 13.87 -19.03 43.57
CA LYS A 287 15.13 -18.48 44.15
C LYS A 287 15.79 -17.43 43.25
N SER A 288 15.11 -17.00 42.19
CA SER A 288 15.66 -16.16 41.12
C SER A 288 14.74 -14.97 40.79
N MET A 289 15.24 -14.05 39.97
CA MET A 289 14.38 -13.00 39.40
C MET A 289 13.47 -13.60 38.32
N ARG A 290 12.16 -13.48 38.51
CA ARG A 290 11.15 -14.00 37.59
C ARG A 290 10.35 -12.88 36.93
N PHE A 291 10.37 -12.83 35.61
CA PHE A 291 9.60 -11.88 34.81
C PHE A 291 8.29 -12.50 34.35
N LYS A 292 7.15 -12.10 34.96
CA LYS A 292 5.81 -12.63 34.63
C LYS A 292 5.21 -12.06 33.34
N ARG A 293 5.79 -10.99 32.80
CA ARG A 293 5.37 -10.31 31.56
C ARG A 293 6.56 -10.16 30.62
N HIS A 294 7.18 -11.30 30.29
CA HIS A 294 8.30 -11.35 29.37
C HIS A 294 7.83 -11.87 28.01
N TYR A 295 8.04 -11.07 26.96
CA TYR A 295 7.63 -11.41 25.60
C TYR A 295 8.87 -11.59 24.73
N SER A 296 8.89 -12.66 23.95
CA SER A 296 9.90 -12.85 22.90
C SER A 296 9.76 -11.74 21.85
N GLY A 297 10.87 -11.28 21.26
CA GLY A 297 10.84 -10.30 20.15
C GLY A 297 10.32 -10.85 18.82
N GLY A 298 9.79 -12.07 18.82
CA GLY A 298 8.94 -12.59 17.75
C GLY A 298 8.35 -13.96 18.08
N ASN A 299 7.44 -14.42 17.21
CA ASN A 299 6.67 -15.66 17.39
C ASN A 299 7.36 -16.92 16.83
N ARG A 300 8.64 -16.83 16.46
CA ARG A 300 9.47 -17.95 15.98
C ARG A 300 10.84 -17.91 16.66
N THR A 301 11.46 -19.07 16.85
CA THR A 301 12.78 -19.22 17.50
C THR A 301 13.81 -18.25 16.95
N ARG A 302 13.96 -18.19 15.61
CA ARG A 302 14.90 -17.27 14.94
C ARG A 302 14.66 -15.80 15.28
N MET A 303 13.40 -15.39 15.34
CA MET A 303 13.02 -14.01 15.64
C MET A 303 13.31 -13.66 17.10
N GLY A 304 12.97 -14.58 18.02
CA GLY A 304 13.28 -14.45 19.44
C GLY A 304 14.79 -14.37 19.67
N MET A 305 15.56 -15.29 19.10
CA MET A 305 17.03 -15.30 19.19
C MET A 305 17.65 -14.02 18.63
N PHE A 306 17.20 -13.53 17.47
CA PHE A 306 17.69 -12.26 16.94
C PHE A 306 17.47 -11.11 17.93
N SER A 307 16.23 -10.93 18.40
CA SER A 307 15.93 -9.86 19.35
C SER A 307 16.72 -9.97 20.65
N MET A 308 16.98 -11.20 21.11
CA MET A 308 17.69 -11.51 22.33
C MET A 308 19.18 -11.13 22.25
N PHE A 309 19.85 -11.38 21.13
CA PHE A 309 21.27 -11.06 20.96
C PHE A 309 21.53 -9.64 20.44
N TYR A 310 20.64 -9.12 19.57
CA TYR A 310 20.85 -7.83 18.92
C TYR A 310 20.13 -6.67 19.61
N GLY A 311 19.10 -6.93 20.42
CA GLY A 311 18.24 -5.90 21.00
C GLY A 311 17.33 -5.20 19.99
N LEU A 312 17.11 -5.81 18.82
CA LEU A 312 16.36 -5.22 17.70
C LEU A 312 15.14 -6.06 17.31
N HIS A 313 14.19 -5.44 16.62
CA HIS A 313 13.00 -6.15 16.12
C HIS A 313 13.36 -7.18 15.05
N ALA A 314 12.67 -8.33 15.09
CA ALA A 314 12.87 -9.45 14.19
C ALA A 314 12.90 -9.14 12.68
N PRO A 315 12.15 -8.15 12.15
CA PRO A 315 12.21 -7.80 10.74
C PRO A 315 13.58 -7.30 10.27
N TYR A 316 14.55 -6.97 11.13
CA TYR A 316 15.91 -6.60 10.70
C TYR A 316 16.83 -7.80 10.43
N TRP A 317 16.44 -9.01 10.86
CA TRP A 317 17.27 -10.23 10.83
C TRP A 317 18.00 -10.46 9.49
N TYR A 318 17.29 -10.43 8.37
CA TYR A 318 17.85 -10.87 7.09
C TYR A 318 18.99 -9.96 6.60
N GLY A 319 18.95 -8.65 6.88
CA GLY A 319 19.99 -7.72 6.48
C GLY A 319 21.24 -7.94 7.32
N PHE A 320 21.07 -8.18 8.62
CA PHE A 320 22.16 -8.49 9.53
C PHE A 320 22.84 -9.81 9.15
N GLN A 321 22.05 -10.81 8.76
CA GLN A 321 22.55 -12.09 8.26
C GLN A 321 23.33 -11.91 6.95
N GLU A 322 22.78 -11.16 5.99
CA GLU A 322 23.40 -10.93 4.68
C GLU A 322 24.71 -10.14 4.78
N GLN A 323 24.71 -9.05 5.56
CA GLN A 323 25.88 -8.19 5.76
C GLN A 323 26.86 -8.72 6.83
N ARG A 324 26.56 -9.88 7.43
CA ARG A 324 27.36 -10.53 8.50
C ARG A 324 27.68 -9.58 9.65
N VAL A 325 26.73 -8.73 10.01
CA VAL A 325 26.87 -7.79 11.13
C VAL A 325 26.71 -8.56 12.43
N ARG A 326 27.71 -8.48 13.31
CA ARG A 326 27.71 -9.15 14.61
C ARG A 326 26.86 -8.38 15.64
N PRO A 327 26.27 -9.04 16.65
CA PRO A 327 25.59 -8.35 17.73
C PRO A 327 26.60 -7.64 18.63
N VAL A 328 26.28 -6.41 19.06
CA VAL A 328 27.09 -5.60 19.99
C VAL A 328 27.40 -6.39 21.27
N LEU A 329 26.43 -7.16 21.77
CA LEU A 329 26.61 -8.00 22.95
C LEU A 329 27.79 -8.96 22.81
N ILE A 330 27.95 -9.60 21.65
CA ILE A 330 29.04 -10.55 21.40
C ILE A 330 30.37 -9.80 21.27
N ASP A 331 30.37 -8.64 20.61
CA ASP A 331 31.59 -7.82 20.49
C ASP A 331 32.10 -7.36 21.85
N LEU A 332 31.19 -6.94 22.75
CA LEU A 332 31.54 -6.59 24.13
C LEU A 332 32.10 -7.78 24.92
N LEU A 333 31.48 -8.95 24.82
CA LEU A 333 31.95 -10.15 25.53
C LEU A 333 33.33 -10.58 25.02
N VAL A 334 33.59 -10.49 23.71
CA VAL A 334 34.94 -10.74 23.15
C VAL A 334 35.95 -9.72 23.65
N ASP A 335 35.61 -8.42 23.64
CA ASP A 335 36.46 -7.34 24.17
C ASP A 335 36.83 -7.56 25.65
N LYS A 336 35.91 -8.11 26.44
CA LYS A 336 36.14 -8.45 27.85
C LYS A 336 36.80 -9.82 28.07
N GLY A 337 37.25 -10.49 27.02
CA GLY A 337 38.02 -11.74 27.12
C GLY A 337 37.18 -12.96 27.51
N TYR A 338 35.87 -12.94 27.26
CA TYR A 338 35.03 -14.12 27.52
C TYR A 338 35.33 -15.25 26.51
N LEU A 339 35.33 -16.48 27.01
CA LEU A 339 35.37 -17.69 26.20
C LEU A 339 33.94 -18.20 25.96
N PHE A 340 33.65 -18.58 24.73
CA PHE A 340 32.33 -19.04 24.33
C PHE A 340 32.31 -20.56 24.21
N SER A 341 31.31 -21.20 24.82
CA SER A 341 30.98 -22.61 24.61
C SER A 341 29.49 -22.72 24.36
N LEU A 342 29.12 -23.29 23.21
CA LEU A 342 27.74 -23.58 22.85
C LEU A 342 27.50 -25.08 22.99
N ARG A 343 26.44 -25.45 23.71
CA ARG A 343 25.94 -26.83 23.81
C ARG A 343 24.47 -26.83 23.41
N THR A 344 24.13 -27.63 22.41
CA THR A 344 22.78 -27.77 21.87
C THR A 344 22.27 -29.17 22.10
#